data_AF-A0A7Y3P3N5-F1
#
_entry.id   AF-A0A7Y3P3N5-F1
#
_cell.length_a   1.000
_cell.length_b   1.000
_cell.length_c   1.000
_cell.angle_alpha   90.00
_cell.angle_beta   90.00
_cell.angle_gamma   90.00
#
_symmetry.space_group_name_H-M   'P 1'
#
loop_
_entity.id
_entity.type
_entity.pdbx_description
1 polymer ?
#
loop_
_entity_poly.entity_id
_entity_poly.type
_entity_poly.pdbx_seq_one_letter_code
_entity_poly.pdbx_strand_id
1 'polypeptide(L)' 'EMGATLEDIGLSIHPHPTLTEGIMDAAEAAHGKAIHIVNPKPKAPVGAAK' A
#
# COMPACT_ATOMS: atom_id res chain seq x y z
N GLU A 1 -9.91 10.11 -16.79
CA GLU A 1 -9.33 9.68 -15.50
C GLU A 1 -7.92 9.13 -15.69
N MET A 2 -7.05 9.29 -14.70
CA MET A 2 -5.58 9.04 -14.79
C MET A 2 -5.19 7.55 -14.83
N GLY A 3 -6.00 6.64 -14.29
CA GLY A 3 -5.72 5.19 -14.32
C GLY A 3 -4.51 4.73 -13.50
N ALA A 4 -4.12 5.48 -12.46
CA ALA A 4 -2.95 5.18 -11.64
C ALA A 4 -3.09 3.88 -10.84
N THR A 5 -1.97 3.18 -10.70
CA THR A 5 -1.83 1.95 -9.92
C THR A 5 -1.41 2.25 -8.48
N LEU A 6 -1.38 1.22 -7.63
CA LEU A 6 -0.89 1.36 -6.25
C LEU A 6 0.60 1.71 -6.24
N GLU A 7 1.36 1.13 -7.18
CA GLU A 7 2.79 1.38 -7.36
C GLU A 7 3.06 2.83 -7.76
N ASP A 8 2.25 3.41 -8.64
CA ASP A 8 2.40 4.82 -9.04
C ASP A 8 2.25 5.77 -7.84
N ILE A 9 1.31 5.46 -6.93
CA ILE A 9 1.06 6.26 -5.72
C ILE A 9 2.15 6.02 -4.67
N GLY A 10 2.51 4.75 -4.41
CA GLY A 10 3.50 4.37 -3.40
C GLY A 10 4.91 4.86 -3.73
N LEU A 11 5.29 4.88 -5.01
CA LEU A 11 6.61 5.36 -5.45
C LEU A 11 6.69 6.90 -5.59
N SER A 12 5.54 7.59 -5.51
CA SER A 12 5.52 9.05 -5.50
C SER A 12 5.96 9.58 -4.13
N ILE A 13 6.95 10.49 -4.11
CA ILE A 13 7.48 11.03 -2.86
C ILE A 13 6.51 12.04 -2.25
N HIS A 14 5.95 11.70 -1.09
CA HIS A 14 5.10 12.58 -0.32
C HIS A 14 5.96 13.36 0.71
N PRO A 15 5.77 14.68 0.86
CA PRO A 15 6.49 15.46 1.85
C PRO A 15 6.18 15.00 3.28
N HIS A 16 7.19 14.98 4.13
CA HIS A 16 7.06 14.65 5.55
C HIS A 16 7.40 15.88 6.43
N PRO A 17 6.66 16.16 7.53
CA PRO A 17 5.44 15.51 7.99
C PRO A 17 4.18 16.18 7.40
N THR A 18 3.32 15.42 6.72
CA THR A 18 2.06 15.94 6.14
C THR A 18 0.92 14.92 6.19
N LEU A 19 -0.33 15.35 6.01
CA LEU A 19 -1.45 14.40 5.92
C LEU A 19 -1.39 13.53 4.66
N THR A 20 -0.82 14.04 3.57
CA THR A 20 -0.80 13.33 2.29
C THR A 20 0.12 12.13 2.32
N GLU A 21 1.12 12.08 3.21
CA GLU A 21 1.98 10.89 3.38
C GLU A 21 1.19 9.64 3.78
N GLY A 22 0.02 9.80 4.41
CA GLY A 22 -0.87 8.68 4.71
C GLY A 22 -1.45 7.99 3.48
N ILE A 23 -1.53 8.69 2.33
CA ILE A 23 -1.95 8.10 1.05
C ILE A 23 -0.89 7.13 0.53
N MET A 24 0.39 7.53 0.61
CA MET A 24 1.53 6.68 0.28
C MET A 24 1.56 5.45 1.19
N ASP A 25 1.43 5.64 2.51
CA ASP A 25 1.49 4.53 3.47
C ASP A 25 0.30 3.56 3.28
N ALA A 26 -0.89 4.06 2.91
CA ALA A 26 -2.03 3.21 2.54
C ALA A 26 -1.80 2.40 1.25
N ALA A 27 -1.15 2.98 0.23
CA ALA A 27 -0.77 2.25 -0.97
C ALA A 27 0.23 1.12 -0.67
N GLU A 28 1.25 1.41 0.16
CA GLU A 28 2.20 0.40 0.61
C GLU A 28 1.56 -0.65 1.53
N ALA A 29 0.55 -0.28 2.33
CA ALA A 29 -0.20 -1.22 3.17
C ALA A 29 -0.95 -2.26 2.34
N ALA A 30 -1.49 -1.86 1.18
CA ALA A 30 -2.14 -2.78 0.25
C ALA A 30 -1.15 -3.80 -0.34
N HIS A 31 0.13 -3.43 -0.45
CA HIS A 31 1.23 -4.34 -0.80
C HIS A 31 1.83 -5.11 0.38
N GLY A 32 1.38 -4.84 1.61
CA GLY A 32 1.95 -5.42 2.82
C GLY A 32 3.36 -4.91 3.13
N LYS A 33 3.68 -3.69 2.69
CA LYS A 33 4.99 -3.03 2.85
C LYS A 33 4.92 -1.70 3.62
N ALA A 34 3.79 -1.34 4.21
CA ALA A 34 3.68 -0.11 4.99
C ALA A 34 4.67 -0.10 6.15
N ILE A 35 5.15 1.10 6.49
CA ILE A 35 6.17 1.31 7.51
C ILE A 35 5.55 1.93 8.77
N HIS A 36 4.53 2.79 8.62
CA HIS A 36 3.92 3.48 9.76
C HIS A 36 2.76 2.69 10.39
N ILE A 37 2.32 1.60 9.77
CA ILE A 37 1.30 0.68 10.32
C ILE A 37 1.70 -0.79 10.17
N VAL A 38 1.07 -1.65 10.96
CA VAL A 38 1.29 -3.10 10.88
C VAL A 38 0.66 -3.65 9.61
N ASN A 39 1.44 -4.37 8.82
CA ASN A 39 0.97 -5.00 7.59
C ASN A 39 0.02 -6.18 7.85
N PRO A 40 -1.01 -6.36 7.01
CA PRO A 40 -1.95 -7.48 7.15
C PRO A 40 -1.26 -8.82 6.92
N LYS A 41 -1.75 -9.87 7.60
CA LYS A 41 -1.26 -11.24 7.37
C LYS A 41 -1.48 -11.63 5.91
N PRO A 42 -0.53 -12.34 5.26
CA PRO A 42 -0.72 -12.83 3.90
C PRO A 42 -2.04 -13.59 3.80
N LYS A 43 -2.90 -13.22 2.84
CA LYS A 43 -4.11 -14.00 2.57
C LYS A 43 -3.66 -15.37 2.05
N ALA A 44 -4.23 -16.43 2.63
CA ALA A 44 -4.01 -17.78 2.12
C ALA A 44 -4.30 -17.80 0.61
N PRO A 45 -3.46 -18.45 -0.21
CA PRO A 45 -3.66 -18.48 -1.65
C PRO A 45 -5.05 -19.05 -1.95
N VAL A 46 -5.84 -18.28 -2.70
CA VAL A 46 -7.13 -18.73 -3.23
C VAL A 46 -6.84 -19.91 -4.16
N GLY A 47 -7.04 -21.13 -3.66
CA GLY A 47 -6.76 -22.37 -4.39
C GLY A 47 -6.12 -23.49 -3.57
N ALA A 48 -5.64 -23.24 -2.34
CA ALA A 48 -5.05 -24.30 -1.50
C ALA A 48 -6.06 -25.27 -0.86
N ALA A 49 -7.35 -25.11 -1.15
CA ALA A 49 -8.42 -26.05 -0.78
C ALA A 49 -9.01 -26.67 -2.07
N LYS A 50 -8.18 -27.43 -2.77
CA LYS A 50 -8.64 -28.50 -3.66
C LYS A 50 -7.76 -29.72 -3.45
#